data_AF-A0A5S9M1R7-F1
#
_entry.id   AF-A0A5S9M1R7-F1
#
_cell.length_a   1.000
_cell.length_b   1.000
_cell.length_c   1.000
_cell.angle_alpha   90.00
_cell.angle_beta   90.00
_cell.angle_gamma   90.00
#
_symmetry.space_group_name_H-M   'P 1'
#
loop_
_entity.id
_entity.type
_entity.pdbx_description
1 polymer ?
#
loop_
_entity_poly.entity_id
_entity_poly.type
_entity_poly.pdbx_seq_one_letter_code
_entity_poly.pdbx_strand_id
1 'polypeptide(L)'
;MSSAGFKRSNYCLFCIIVGGLFSVLGTTGIVVNSVIGFIPIGIIVARSLKWDAVAGAAVIYIGCYAGFNATILSPSPLGLSQTIAELPIFSGIGLRVIIYFFFLISSIVYIYLYTRRLKNKEKGSILGDQWFPAKGLGGADAESVDKPAFLLADIS
;
A
#
# COMPACT_ATOMS: atom_id res chain seq x y z
N MET A 1 6.95 -29.28 22.43
CA MET A 1 7.03 -27.80 22.48
C MET A 1 7.87 -27.29 21.31
N SER A 2 7.28 -26.94 20.16
CA SER A 2 7.88 -26.05 19.13
C SER A 2 6.91 -25.85 17.95
N SER A 3 5.93 -24.97 18.09
CA SER A 3 5.12 -24.50 16.93
C SER A 3 4.92 -22.98 16.90
N ALA A 4 5.49 -22.27 17.88
CA ALA A 4 5.38 -20.81 18.00
C ALA A 4 6.26 -20.06 16.99
N GLY A 5 7.33 -20.69 16.46
CA GLY A 5 8.20 -20.10 15.44
C GLY A 5 7.57 -20.04 14.05
N PHE A 6 6.82 -21.08 13.65
CA PHE A 6 6.29 -21.22 12.29
C PHE A 6 5.20 -20.21 11.97
N LYS A 7 4.27 -19.93 12.91
CA LYS A 7 3.22 -18.92 12.71
C LYS A 7 3.75 -17.49 12.63
N ARG A 8 4.93 -17.18 13.17
CA ARG A 8 5.52 -15.82 13.15
C ARG A 8 6.15 -15.50 11.79
N SER A 9 6.67 -16.52 11.11
CA SER A 9 7.29 -16.41 9.78
C SER A 9 6.30 -15.93 8.71
N ASN A 10 5.09 -16.52 8.70
CA ASN A 10 4.11 -16.28 7.64
C ASN A 10 3.60 -14.83 7.57
N TYR A 11 3.53 -14.15 8.71
CA TYR A 11 3.10 -12.75 8.83
C TYR A 11 4.13 -11.77 8.27
N CYS A 12 5.41 -11.99 8.60
CA CYS A 12 6.49 -11.18 8.08
C CYS A 12 6.66 -11.42 6.58
N LEU A 13 6.58 -12.68 6.15
CA LEU A 13 6.62 -13.06 4.73
C LEU A 13 5.51 -12.36 3.92
N PHE A 14 4.28 -12.30 4.44
CA PHE A 14 3.21 -11.57 3.77
C PHE A 14 3.54 -10.08 3.60
N CYS A 15 4.00 -9.41 4.67
CA CYS A 15 4.37 -7.99 4.60
C CYS A 15 5.52 -7.74 3.61
N ILE A 16 6.51 -8.63 3.59
CA ILE A 16 7.67 -8.55 2.69
C ILE A 16 7.23 -8.76 1.23
N ILE A 17 6.44 -9.80 0.95
CA ILE A 17 6.05 -10.15 -0.42
C ILE A 17 5.08 -9.11 -0.98
N VAL A 18 3.98 -8.84 -0.28
CA VAL A 18 2.94 -7.93 -0.78
C VAL A 18 3.41 -6.47 -0.66
N GLY A 19 3.97 -6.08 0.48
CA GLY A 19 4.52 -4.73 0.65
C GLY A 19 5.69 -4.46 -0.29
N GLY A 20 6.57 -5.45 -0.52
CA GLY A 20 7.65 -5.36 -1.49
C GLY A 20 7.15 -5.27 -2.93
N LEU A 21 6.15 -6.07 -3.32
CA LEU A 21 5.52 -5.98 -4.63
C LEU A 21 4.94 -4.59 -4.88
N PHE A 22 4.11 -4.09 -3.95
CA PHE A 22 3.55 -2.74 -4.06
C PHE A 22 4.61 -1.66 -4.03
N SER A 23 5.69 -1.85 -3.27
CA SER A 23 6.82 -0.94 -3.25
C SER A 23 7.50 -0.85 -4.61
N VAL A 24 7.80 -1.99 -5.24
CA VAL A 24 8.38 -2.01 -6.60
C VAL A 24 7.44 -1.33 -7.59
N LEU A 25 6.13 -1.63 -7.54
CA LEU A 25 5.15 -0.94 -8.38
C LEU A 25 5.12 0.58 -8.10
N GLY A 26 5.22 0.98 -6.84
CA GLY A 26 5.29 2.38 -6.40
C GLY A 26 6.53 3.11 -6.91
N THR A 27 7.68 2.43 -7.04
CA THR A 27 8.90 3.06 -7.59
C THR A 27 8.70 3.58 -9.01
N THR A 28 7.83 2.94 -9.80
CA THR A 28 7.51 3.35 -11.18
C THR A 28 6.59 4.58 -11.24
N GLY A 29 5.89 4.90 -10.15
CA GLY A 29 4.92 6.00 -10.09
C GLY A 29 3.57 5.69 -10.74
N ILE A 30 3.41 4.56 -11.45
CA ILE A 30 2.20 4.24 -12.23
C ILE A 30 0.98 4.04 -11.35
N VAL A 31 1.16 3.34 -10.22
CA VAL A 31 0.04 2.89 -9.37
C VAL A 31 -0.20 3.78 -8.15
N VAL A 32 0.52 4.90 -8.01
CA VAL A 32 0.51 5.70 -6.77
C VAL A 32 -0.83 6.39 -6.55
N ASN A 33 -1.42 6.95 -7.61
CA ASN A 33 -2.73 7.60 -7.53
C ASN A 33 -3.88 6.58 -7.45
N SER A 34 -3.71 5.41 -8.07
CA SER A 34 -4.73 4.35 -8.12
C SER A 34 -4.56 3.30 -7.01
N VAL A 35 -3.59 3.45 -6.10
CA VAL A 35 -3.30 2.48 -5.04
C VAL A 35 -4.50 2.23 -4.13
N ILE A 36 -5.34 3.23 -3.95
CA ILE A 36 -6.55 3.17 -3.11
C ILE A 36 -7.51 2.09 -3.63
N GLY A 37 -7.59 1.90 -4.95
CA GLY A 37 -8.39 0.84 -5.57
C GLY A 37 -7.91 -0.59 -5.25
N PHE A 38 -6.66 -0.75 -4.80
CA PHE A 38 -6.11 -2.05 -4.39
C PHE A 38 -6.27 -2.33 -2.89
N ILE A 39 -6.68 -1.34 -2.08
CA ILE A 39 -6.89 -1.49 -0.64
C ILE A 39 -7.91 -2.60 -0.30
N PRO A 40 -9.07 -2.72 -0.99
CA PRO A 40 -10.03 -3.78 -0.70
C PRO A 40 -9.43 -5.18 -0.78
N ILE A 41 -8.50 -5.41 -1.72
CA ILE A 41 -7.78 -6.69 -1.86
C ILE A 41 -6.93 -6.95 -0.62
N GLY A 42 -6.20 -5.94 -0.14
CA GLY A 42 -5.43 -6.02 1.10
C GLY A 42 -6.28 -6.34 2.32
N ILE A 43 -7.47 -5.75 2.42
CA ILE A 43 -8.44 -5.99 3.52
C ILE A 43 -8.96 -7.43 3.48
N ILE A 44 -9.31 -7.94 2.29
CA ILE A 44 -9.78 -9.33 2.12
C ILE A 44 -8.71 -10.32 2.59
N VAL A 45 -7.44 -10.09 2.22
CA VAL A 45 -6.34 -10.98 2.64
C VAL A 45 -6.03 -10.84 4.13
N ALA A 46 -6.10 -9.63 4.69
CA ALA A 46 -5.96 -9.41 6.13
C ALA A 46 -7.00 -10.18 6.95
N ARG A 47 -8.23 -10.30 6.44
CA ARG A 47 -9.29 -11.11 7.05
C ARG A 47 -8.90 -12.59 7.14
N SER A 48 -8.31 -13.14 6.07
CA SER A 48 -7.81 -14.52 6.05
C SER A 48 -6.64 -14.75 7.03
N LEU A 49 -5.84 -13.72 7.29
CA LEU A 49 -4.71 -13.75 8.22
C LEU A 49 -5.10 -13.47 9.69
N LYS A 50 -6.38 -13.19 9.95
CA LYS A 50 -6.92 -12.74 11.25
C LYS A 50 -6.27 -11.43 11.74
N TRP A 51 -6.07 -10.50 10.81
CA TRP A 51 -5.68 -9.11 11.08
C TRP A 51 -6.88 -8.17 10.95
N ASP A 52 -6.70 -6.92 11.38
CA ASP A 52 -7.68 -5.86 11.16
C ASP A 52 -7.60 -5.32 9.72
N ALA A 53 -8.64 -4.58 9.31
CA ALA A 53 -8.66 -3.92 8.01
C ALA A 53 -7.51 -2.91 7.85
N VAL A 54 -7.07 -2.25 8.93
CA VAL A 54 -5.97 -1.26 8.90
C VAL A 54 -4.66 -1.91 8.52
N ALA A 55 -4.31 -3.08 9.07
CA ALA A 55 -3.09 -3.79 8.69
C ALA A 55 -3.10 -4.16 7.20
N GLY A 56 -4.24 -4.64 6.69
CA GLY A 56 -4.40 -4.95 5.26
C GLY A 56 -4.23 -3.73 4.37
N ALA A 57 -4.91 -2.63 4.71
CA ALA A 57 -4.79 -1.36 4.00
C ALA A 57 -3.36 -0.79 4.07
N ALA A 58 -2.72 -0.88 5.24
CA ALA A 58 -1.37 -0.40 5.48
C ALA A 58 -0.33 -1.14 4.63
N VAL A 59 -0.43 -2.46 4.49
CA VAL A 59 0.49 -3.23 3.63
C VAL A 59 0.46 -2.74 2.18
N ILE A 60 -0.72 -2.48 1.64
CA ILE A 60 -0.90 -2.03 0.27
C ILE A 60 -0.46 -0.57 0.12
N TYR A 61 -1.00 0.30 0.97
CA TYR A 61 -0.79 1.74 0.88
C TYR A 61 0.64 2.13 1.25
N ILE A 62 1.08 1.79 2.46
CA ILE A 62 2.43 2.12 2.94
C ILE A 62 3.49 1.40 2.08
N GLY A 63 3.23 0.15 1.66
CA GLY A 63 4.11 -0.57 0.74
C GLY A 63 4.37 0.22 -0.54
N CYS A 64 3.31 0.69 -1.21
CA CYS A 64 3.41 1.51 -2.43
C CYS A 64 4.20 2.80 -2.20
N TYR A 65 3.84 3.58 -1.17
CA TYR A 65 4.49 4.86 -0.89
C TYR A 65 5.94 4.73 -0.43
N ALA A 66 6.29 3.63 0.24
CA ALA A 66 7.68 3.33 0.59
C ALA A 66 8.57 3.26 -0.65
N GLY A 67 8.07 2.72 -1.76
CA GLY A 67 8.79 2.68 -3.03
C GLY A 67 8.78 4.01 -3.78
N PHE A 68 7.65 4.73 -3.76
CA PHE A 68 7.53 6.01 -4.44
C PHE A 68 8.49 7.07 -3.88
N ASN A 69 8.71 7.10 -2.56
CA ASN A 69 9.56 8.10 -1.90
C ASN A 69 11.01 8.13 -2.40
N ALA A 70 11.54 7.01 -2.89
CA ALA A 70 12.91 6.97 -3.40
C ALA A 70 13.06 7.57 -4.81
N THR A 71 11.94 7.87 -5.49
CA THR A 71 11.89 8.52 -6.82
C THR A 71 12.93 7.95 -7.80
N ILE A 72 13.01 6.62 -7.89
CA ILE A 72 14.02 5.92 -8.71
C ILE A 72 13.58 5.80 -10.17
N LEU A 73 12.36 5.28 -10.40
CA LEU A 73 11.87 4.94 -11.73
C LEU A 73 10.73 5.85 -12.21
N SER A 74 10.23 6.74 -11.36
CA SER A 74 9.16 7.68 -11.70
C SER A 74 9.74 8.89 -12.46
N PRO A 75 9.54 9.01 -13.79
CA PRO A 75 10.21 10.03 -14.60
C PRO A 75 9.77 11.46 -14.26
N SER A 76 8.50 11.66 -13.88
CA SER A 76 7.98 13.01 -13.59
C SER A 76 8.60 13.59 -12.31
N PRO A 77 8.54 12.92 -11.13
CA PRO A 77 9.18 13.42 -9.91
C PRO A 77 10.71 13.48 -10.01
N LEU A 78 11.32 12.48 -10.67
CA LEU A 78 12.77 12.41 -10.85
C LEU A 78 13.27 13.54 -11.76
N GLY A 79 12.64 13.72 -12.92
CA GLY A 79 13.01 14.76 -13.89
C GLY A 79 12.86 16.14 -13.30
N LEU A 80 11.73 16.43 -12.64
CA LEU A 80 11.51 17.71 -11.97
C LEU A 80 12.60 18.02 -10.93
N SER A 81 12.92 17.04 -10.08
CA SER A 81 13.93 17.21 -9.03
C SER A 81 15.35 17.44 -9.58
N GLN A 82 15.71 16.72 -10.66
CA GLN A 82 17.03 16.85 -11.30
C GLN A 82 17.16 18.15 -12.09
N THR A 83 16.08 18.60 -12.76
CA THR A 83 16.05 19.90 -13.46
C THR A 83 16.21 21.06 -12.48
N ILE A 84 15.57 21.02 -11.31
CA ILE A 84 15.74 22.03 -10.26
C ILE A 84 17.16 22.01 -9.69
N ALA A 85 17.77 20.83 -9.60
CA ALA A 85 19.12 20.65 -9.09
C ALA A 85 20.23 20.86 -10.15
N GLU A 86 19.87 21.18 -11.41
CA GLU A 86 20.79 21.30 -12.55
C GLU A 86 21.71 20.06 -12.75
N LEU A 87 21.22 18.88 -12.36
CA LEU A 87 21.97 17.63 -12.42
C LEU A 87 21.52 16.78 -13.62
N PRO A 88 22.43 15.96 -14.21
CA PRO A 88 22.07 15.04 -15.28
C PRO A 88 21.06 13.99 -14.77
N ILE A 89 20.14 13.60 -15.66
CA ILE A 89 19.12 12.59 -15.37
C ILE A 89 19.80 11.29 -14.92
N PHE A 90 19.26 10.68 -13.84
CA PHE A 90 19.82 9.52 -13.13
C PHE A 90 21.08 9.75 -12.27
N SER A 91 21.53 10.99 -12.09
CA SER A 91 22.57 11.28 -11.09
C SER A 91 22.13 10.87 -9.67
N GLY A 92 23.02 10.19 -8.95
CA GLY A 92 22.78 9.76 -7.56
C GLY A 92 21.90 8.51 -7.40
N ILE A 93 21.74 7.68 -8.43
CA ILE A 93 20.89 6.48 -8.37
C ILE A 93 21.28 5.50 -7.24
N GLY A 94 22.58 5.37 -6.95
CA GLY A 94 23.06 4.52 -5.84
C GLY A 94 22.56 4.99 -4.48
N LEU A 95 22.60 6.30 -4.21
CA LEU A 95 22.04 6.87 -2.98
C LEU A 95 20.53 6.64 -2.90
N ARG A 96 19.81 6.80 -4.02
CA ARG A 96 18.36 6.58 -4.08
C ARG A 96 17.99 5.13 -3.79
N VAL A 97 18.75 4.17 -4.30
CA VAL A 97 18.58 2.73 -4.02
C VAL A 97 18.81 2.44 -2.52
N ILE A 98 19.82 3.05 -1.91
CA ILE A 98 20.05 2.89 -0.46
C ILE A 98 18.86 3.44 0.33
N ILE A 99 18.42 4.67 0.02
CA ILE A 99 17.27 5.31 0.67
C ILE A 99 15.99 4.48 0.48
N TYR A 100 15.78 3.90 -0.70
CA TYR A 100 14.68 2.98 -0.98
C TYR A 100 14.67 1.79 -0.01
N PHE A 101 15.80 1.13 0.19
CA PHE A 101 15.88 0.01 1.13
C PHE A 101 15.58 0.46 2.57
N PHE A 102 16.03 1.64 2.99
CA PHE A 102 15.68 2.20 4.30
C PHE A 102 14.17 2.41 4.46
N PHE A 103 13.50 3.00 3.47
CA PHE A 103 12.05 3.18 3.51
C PHE A 103 11.30 1.85 3.49
N LEU A 104 11.72 0.91 2.64
CA LEU A 104 11.11 -0.41 2.53
C LEU A 104 11.22 -1.18 3.85
N ILE A 105 12.42 -1.26 4.42
CA ILE A 105 12.67 -1.96 5.70
C ILE A 105 11.89 -1.29 6.83
N SER A 106 11.94 0.05 6.93
CA SER A 106 11.21 0.80 7.95
C SER A 106 9.70 0.54 7.88
N SER A 107 9.14 0.53 6.67
CA SER A 107 7.71 0.26 6.44
C SER A 107 7.32 -1.16 6.82
N ILE A 108 8.12 -2.15 6.43
CA ILE A 108 7.90 -3.55 6.80
C ILE A 108 7.97 -3.73 8.32
N VAL A 109 8.97 -3.13 8.97
CA VAL A 109 9.12 -3.18 10.44
C VAL A 109 7.91 -2.54 11.11
N TYR A 110 7.47 -1.37 10.65
CA TYR A 110 6.30 -0.68 11.19
C TYR A 110 5.04 -1.55 11.13
N ILE A 111 4.72 -2.10 9.96
CA ILE A 111 3.55 -2.98 9.78
C ILE A 111 3.69 -4.25 10.62
N TYR A 112 4.88 -4.83 10.67
CA TYR A 112 5.12 -6.02 11.47
C TYR A 112 4.94 -5.76 12.98
N LEU A 113 5.42 -4.62 13.49
CA LEU A 113 5.19 -4.22 14.87
C LEU A 113 3.70 -4.00 15.15
N TYR A 114 2.97 -3.42 14.19
CA TYR A 114 1.52 -3.26 14.28
C TYR A 114 0.80 -4.61 14.37
N THR A 115 1.04 -5.52 13.41
CA THR A 115 0.44 -6.87 13.41
C THR A 115 0.82 -7.70 14.64
N ARG A 116 1.99 -7.45 15.23
CA ARG A 116 2.37 -8.06 16.52
C ARG A 116 1.52 -7.55 17.67
N ARG A 117 1.15 -6.27 17.70
CA ARG A 117 0.25 -5.71 18.72
C ARG A 117 -1.15 -6.30 18.64
N LEU A 118 -1.64 -6.60 17.43
CA LEU A 118 -2.94 -7.24 17.24
C LEU A 118 -3.07 -8.62 17.92
N LYS A 119 -1.96 -9.34 18.13
CA LYS A 119 -1.99 -10.66 18.80
C LYS A 119 -2.35 -10.62 20.28
N ASN A 120 -2.19 -9.48 20.96
CA ASN A 120 -2.36 -9.39 22.41
C ASN A 120 -3.82 -9.09 22.87
N LYS A 121 -4.82 -9.34 22.00
CA LYS A 121 -6.28 -9.15 22.19
C LYS A 121 -6.75 -7.69 22.34
N GLU A 122 -7.85 -7.40 21.62
CA GLU A 122 -8.83 -6.29 21.67
C GLU A 122 -8.34 -4.83 21.74
N LYS A 123 -7.34 -4.48 22.54
CA LYS A 123 -6.82 -3.10 22.67
C LYS A 123 -5.68 -2.74 21.71
N GLY A 124 -5.22 -3.72 20.92
CA GLY A 124 -4.09 -3.54 20.01
C GLY A 124 -4.47 -2.95 18.64
N SER A 125 -5.74 -3.08 18.25
CA SER A 125 -6.26 -2.54 16.99
C SER A 125 -6.70 -1.10 17.19
N ILE A 126 -6.31 -0.21 16.28
CA ILE A 126 -6.76 1.20 16.30
C ILE A 126 -8.29 1.27 16.10
N LEU A 127 -8.88 0.26 15.46
CA LEU A 127 -10.33 0.17 15.26
C LEU A 127 -11.11 -0.32 16.48
N GLY A 128 -10.44 -0.61 17.61
CA GLY A 128 -11.09 -1.17 18.80
C GLY A 128 -11.72 -2.54 18.51
N ASP A 129 -12.99 -2.71 18.87
CA ASP A 129 -13.71 -3.97 18.72
C ASP A 129 -14.20 -4.23 17.28
N GLN A 130 -14.26 -3.18 16.44
CA GLN A 130 -14.83 -3.24 15.09
C GLN A 130 -13.74 -3.31 14.01
N TRP A 131 -13.11 -4.47 13.84
CA TRP A 131 -11.97 -4.64 12.93
C TRP A 131 -12.29 -4.46 11.44
N PHE A 132 -13.57 -4.51 11.08
CA PHE A 132 -14.06 -4.34 9.71
C PHE A 132 -15.29 -3.43 9.71
N PRO A 133 -15.11 -2.10 9.77
CA PRO A 133 -16.22 -1.16 9.76
C PRO A 133 -16.95 -1.20 8.41
N ALA A 134 -18.18 -1.72 8.40
CA ALA A 134 -19.01 -1.81 7.20
C ALA A 134 -19.43 -0.44 6.64
N LYS A 135 -19.44 0.61 7.50
CA LYS A 135 -19.99 1.93 7.17
C LYS A 135 -19.03 2.87 6.42
N GLY A 136 -17.82 2.42 6.08
CA GLY A 136 -16.84 3.18 5.29
C GLY A 136 -16.27 2.43 4.09
N LEU A 137 -16.84 1.26 3.75
CA LEU A 137 -16.37 0.39 2.66
C LEU A 137 -17.27 0.48 1.41
N GLY A 138 -18.02 1.56 1.28
CA GLY A 138 -18.81 1.88 0.08
C GLY A 138 -18.80 3.37 -0.17
N GLY A 139 -18.14 3.79 -1.25
CA GLY A 139 -18.26 5.12 -1.82
C GLY A 139 -16.98 5.96 -1.78
N ALA A 140 -16.14 5.82 -2.80
CA ALA A 140 -15.33 6.94 -3.27
C ALA A 140 -15.08 6.91 -4.80
N ASP A 141 -15.96 6.27 -5.58
CA ASP A 141 -15.91 6.20 -7.06
C ASP A 141 -17.01 5.31 -7.69
N ALA A 142 -18.16 5.13 -7.00
CA ALA A 142 -19.40 4.71 -7.66
C ALA A 142 -20.20 5.94 -8.13
N GLU A 143 -19.52 6.99 -8.56
CA GLU A 143 -20.12 8.15 -9.21
C GLU A 143 -19.96 7.98 -10.72
N SER A 144 -21.11 7.73 -11.37
CA SER A 144 -21.34 7.69 -12.81
C SER A 144 -20.44 6.78 -13.64
N VAL A 145 -20.62 5.45 -13.53
CA VAL A 145 -20.45 4.59 -14.72
C VAL A 145 -21.66 4.83 -15.61
N ASP A 146 -21.49 5.76 -16.54
CA ASP A 146 -22.17 5.88 -17.83
C ASP A 146 -23.49 5.12 -17.97
N LYS A 147 -24.61 5.82 -17.74
CA LYS A 147 -25.70 5.67 -18.72
C LYS A 147 -25.15 6.29 -20.00
N PRO A 148 -25.08 5.56 -21.13
CA PRO A 148 -24.67 6.20 -22.38
C PRO A 148 -25.67 7.34 -22.65
N ALA A 149 -25.15 8.57 -22.75
CA ALA A 149 -25.91 9.78 -23.07
C ALA A 149 -26.50 9.77 -24.50
N PHE A 150 -26.57 8.59 -25.13
CA PHE A 150 -26.99 8.36 -26.51
C PHE A 150 -28.42 7.80 -26.63
N LEU A 151 -29.10 7.43 -25.54
CA LEU A 151 -30.44 6.82 -25.59
C LEU A 151 -31.62 7.77 -25.33
N LEU A 152 -31.40 9.09 -25.27
CA LEU A 152 -32.48 10.09 -25.04
C LEU A 152 -32.63 11.13 -26.17
N ALA A 153 -32.27 10.80 -27.41
CA ALA A 153 -32.42 11.72 -28.55
C ALA A 153 -33.23 11.18 -29.74
N ASP A 154 -33.83 9.99 -29.67
CA ASP A 154 -34.51 9.39 -30.84
C ASP A 154 -35.89 8.75 -30.54
N ILE A 155 -36.59 9.23 -29.50
CA ILE A 155 -38.02 8.91 -29.32
C ILE A 155 -38.76 10.13 -28.73
N SER A 156 -39.06 11.11 -29.60
CA SER A 156 -40.28 11.96 -29.55
C SER A 156 -40.39 12.81 -30.80
#